data_AF-A0AA37HGY0-F1
#
_entry.id   AF-A0AA37HGY0-F1
#
_cell.length_a   1.000
_cell.length_b   1.000
_cell.length_c   1.000
_cell.angle_alpha   90.00
_cell.angle_beta   90.00
_cell.angle_gamma   90.00
#
_symmetry.space_group_name_H-M   'P 1'
#
loop_
_entity.id
_entity.type
_entity.pdbx_description
1 polymer ?
#
loop_
_entity_poly.entity_id
_entity_poly.type
_entity_poly.pdbx_seq_one_letter_code
_entity_poly.pdbx_strand_id
1 'polypeptide(L)' 'MPSGNQAGVYAAALARLDAVARIGSDDARTAVAEMTRKAPRDRLFGDLTVRPDGRAIHPISPFEV' A
#
# COMPACT_ATOMS: atom_id res chain seq x y z
N MET A 1 -11.85 1.35 17.85
CA MET A 1 -10.64 1.21 17.00
C MET A 1 -11.07 0.86 15.59
N PRO A 2 -10.46 1.43 14.53
CA PRO A 2 -10.68 0.93 13.19
C PRO A 2 -10.22 -0.53 13.07
N SER A 3 -10.87 -1.31 12.21
CA SER A 3 -10.46 -2.69 11.94
C SER A 3 -9.26 -2.74 10.98
N GLY A 4 -8.56 -3.87 10.94
CA GLY A 4 -7.48 -4.09 9.96
C GLY A 4 -7.94 -3.91 8.51
N ASN A 5 -9.19 -4.27 8.19
CA ASN A 5 -9.75 -4.07 6.85
C ASN A 5 -9.91 -2.58 6.49
N GLN A 6 -10.39 -1.77 7.45
CA GLN A 6 -10.51 -0.31 7.24
C GLN A 6 -9.13 0.33 7.03
N ALA A 7 -8.14 -0.06 7.84
CA ALA A 7 -6.76 0.38 7.71
C ALA A 7 -6.16 -0.03 6.34
N GLY A 8 -6.39 -1.26 5.90
CA GLY A 8 -5.88 -1.78 4.63
C GLY A 8 -6.41 -1.02 3.41
N VAL A 9 -7.72 -0.76 3.36
CA VAL A 9 -8.34 0.02 2.28
C VAL A 9 -7.79 1.45 2.25
N TYR A 10 -7.64 2.07 3.41
CA TYR A 10 -7.08 3.42 3.53
C TYR A 10 -5.64 3.49 3.01
N ALA A 11 -4.77 2.58 3.44
CA ALA A 11 -3.37 2.54 3.01
C ALA A 11 -3.24 2.30 1.49
N ALA A 12 -4.03 1.37 0.94
CA ALA A 12 -4.03 1.09 -0.50
C ALA A 12 -4.49 2.30 -1.33
N ALA A 13 -5.53 3.01 -0.86
CA ALA A 13 -6.03 4.22 -1.53
C ALA A 13 -4.97 5.33 -1.53
N LEU A 14 -4.31 5.58 -0.40
CA LEU A 14 -3.22 6.56 -0.32
C LEU A 14 -2.06 6.20 -1.24
N ALA A 15 -1.60 4.95 -1.23
CA ALA A 15 -0.51 4.51 -2.09
C ALA A 15 -0.84 4.73 -3.59
N ARG A 16 -2.10 4.50 -3.99
CA ARG A 16 -2.56 4.79 -5.35
C ARG A 16 -2.55 6.30 -5.65
N LEU A 17 -3.10 7.12 -4.77
CA LEU A 17 -3.14 8.58 -4.97
C LEU A 17 -1.74 9.18 -5.05
N ASP A 18 -0.81 8.73 -4.21
CA ASP A 18 0.59 9.15 -4.25
C ASP A 18 1.27 8.77 -5.57
N ALA A 19 1.02 7.56 -6.07
CA ALA A 19 1.58 7.13 -7.35
C ALA A 19 1.03 7.99 -8.50
N VAL A 20 -0.29 8.21 -8.54
CA VAL A 20 -0.96 9.07 -9.53
C VAL A 20 -0.41 10.48 -9.49
N ALA A 21 -0.23 11.05 -8.30
CA ALA A 21 0.33 12.39 -8.12
C ALA A 21 1.78 12.50 -8.61
N ARG A 22 2.61 11.46 -8.41
CA ARG A 22 4.01 11.45 -8.86
C ARG A 22 4.14 11.33 -10.37
N ILE A 23 3.29 10.53 -11.02
CA ILE A 23 3.37 10.31 -12.47
C ILE A 23 2.52 11.31 -13.27
N GLY A 24 1.62 12.06 -12.62
CA GLY A 24 0.71 13.00 -13.26
C GLY A 24 -0.34 12.33 -14.15
N SER A 25 -0.69 11.08 -13.89
CA SER A 25 -1.64 10.27 -14.68
C SER A 25 -2.32 9.24 -13.80
N ASP A 26 -3.58 8.93 -14.10
CA ASP A 26 -4.36 7.88 -13.43
C ASP A 26 -4.35 6.55 -14.18
N ASP A 27 -3.58 6.43 -15.27
CA ASP A 27 -3.40 5.20 -16.03
C ASP A 27 -2.97 4.05 -15.11
N ALA A 28 -3.72 2.96 -15.17
CA ALA A 28 -3.59 1.88 -14.21
C ALA A 28 -2.22 1.17 -14.30
N ARG A 29 -1.68 1.00 -15.52
CA ARG A 29 -0.42 0.27 -15.71
C ARG A 29 0.75 1.04 -15.13
N THR A 30 0.81 2.34 -15.40
CA THR A 30 1.88 3.22 -14.92
C THR A 30 1.76 3.49 -13.42
N ALA A 31 0.54 3.68 -12.89
CA ALA A 31 0.32 3.86 -11.46
C ALA A 31 0.71 2.61 -10.65
N VAL A 32 0.33 1.42 -11.08
CA VAL A 32 0.71 0.16 -10.41
C VAL A 32 2.22 -0.07 -10.49
N ALA A 33 2.86 0.24 -11.63
CA ALA A 33 4.30 0.16 -11.74
C ALA A 33 5.01 1.11 -10.76
N GLU A 34 4.50 2.32 -10.55
CA GLU A 34 5.07 3.21 -9.53
C GLU A 34 4.81 2.76 -8.09
N MET A 35 3.60 2.26 -7.79
CA MET A 35 3.28 1.73 -6.46
C MET A 35 4.22 0.59 -6.05
N THR A 36 4.78 -0.14 -7.02
CA THR A 36 5.65 -1.31 -6.79
C THR A 36 7.14 -1.01 -6.91
N ARG A 37 7.54 0.18 -7.35
CA ARG A 37 8.95 0.54 -7.63
C ARG A 37 9.82 0.74 -6.40
N LYS A 38 9.24 1.13 -5.26
CA LYS A 38 9.98 1.39 -4.01
C LYS A 38 9.17 0.87 -2.84
N ALA A 39 9.80 0.19 -1.89
CA ALA A 39 9.18 -0.26 -0.65
C ALA A 39 8.69 0.96 0.15
N PRO A 40 7.38 1.27 0.16
CA PRO A 40 6.88 2.39 0.93
C PRO A 40 6.91 1.99 2.40
N ARG A 41 7.34 2.91 3.27
CA ARG A 41 7.06 2.77 4.71
C ARG A 41 5.67 3.33 4.95
N ASP A 42 4.70 2.44 4.98
CA ASP A 42 3.31 2.78 5.29
C ASP A 42 3.19 3.19 6.77
N ARG A 43 2.34 4.18 7.05
CA ARG A 43 2.17 4.70 8.42
C ARG A 43 1.48 3.71 9.36
N LEU A 44 0.66 2.82 8.84
CA LEU A 44 -0.13 1.84 9.59
C LEU A 44 0.56 0.48 9.61
N PHE A 45 1.19 0.09 8.50
CA PHE A 45 1.75 -1.25 8.30
C PHE A 45 3.28 -1.30 8.33
N GLY A 46 3.97 -0.16 8.42
CA GLY A 46 5.43 -0.11 8.44
C GLY A 46 6.04 -0.48 7.09
N ASP A 47 7.08 -1.29 7.10
CA ASP A 47 7.79 -1.67 5.86
C ASP A 47 6.91 -2.58 4.99
N LEU A 48 6.60 -2.12 3.78
CA LEU A 48 5.75 -2.81 2.83
C LEU A 48 6.50 -3.14 1.55
N THR A 49 6.34 -4.37 1.08
CA THR A 49 6.83 -4.80 -0.24
C THR A 49 5.71 -5.45 -1.03
N VAL A 50 5.60 -5.12 -2.32
CA VAL A 50 4.62 -5.76 -3.20
C VAL A 50 5.35 -6.82 -4.02
N ARG A 51 4.90 -8.07 -3.90
CA ARG A 51 5.40 -9.20 -4.68
C ARG A 51 5.01 -9.08 -6.15
N PRO A 52 5.71 -9.79 -7.06
CA PRO A 52 5.36 -9.83 -8.49
C PRO A 52 3.92 -10.32 -8.78
N ASP A 53 3.32 -11.10 -7.87
CA ASP A 53 1.93 -11.56 -7.97
C ASP A 53 0.90 -10.54 -7.40
N GLY A 54 1.35 -9.33 -7.05
CA GLY A 54 0.51 -8.25 -6.54
C GLY A 54 0.22 -8.31 -5.04
N ARG A 55 0.76 -9.29 -4.30
CA ARG A 55 0.54 -9.38 -2.84
C ARG A 55 1.40 -8.39 -2.08
N ALA A 56 0.78 -7.55 -1.26
CA ALA A 56 1.48 -6.73 -0.27
C ALA A 56 1.93 -7.59 0.91
N ILE A 57 3.21 -7.49 1.27
CA ILE A 57 3.83 -8.15 2.42
C ILE A 57 4.18 -7.06 3.44
N HIS A 58 3.71 -7.25 4.67
CA HIS A 58 3.97 -6.37 5.81
C HIS A 58 3.97 -7.17 7.12
N PRO A 59 4.56 -6.64 8.21
CA PRO A 59 4.49 -7.25 9.53
C PRO A 59 3.05 -7.43 10.04
N ILE A 60 2.79 -8.55 10.70
CA ILE A 60 1.54 -8.82 11.41
C ILE A 60 1.85 -8.85 12.91
N SER A 61 1.13 -8.03 13.67
CA SER A 61 1.23 -7.99 15.13
C SER A 61 0.10 -8.84 15.74
N PRO A 62 0.40 -9.82 16.60
CA PRO A 62 -0.62 -10.54 17.35
C PRO A 62 -1.30 -9.59 18.35
N PHE A 63 -2.54 -9.88 18.69
CA PHE A 63 -3.25 -9.23 19.80
C PHE A 63 -3.92 -10.29 20.67
N GLU A 64 -4.05 -9.99 21.95
CA GLU A 64 -4.75 -10.81 22.94
C GLU A 64 -5.89 -9.95 23.52
N VAL A 65 -7.01 -10.60 23.87
CA VAL A 65 -8.21 -9.95 24.41
C VAL A 65 -8.26 -10.14 25.91
#